data_AF-A0A8T0UP45-F1
#
_entry.id   AF-A0A8T0UP45-F1
#
_cell.length_a   1.000
_cell.length_b   1.000
_cell.length_c   1.000
_cell.angle_alpha   90.00
_cell.angle_beta   90.00
_cell.angle_gamma   90.00
#
_symmetry.space_group_name_H-M   'P 1'
#
loop_
_entity.id
_entity.type
_entity.pdbx_description
1 polymer ?
#
loop_
_entity_poly.entity_id
_entity_poly.type
_entity_poly.pdbx_seq_one_letter_code
_entity_poly.pdbx_strand_id
1 'polypeptide(L)'
;MAAAVARGSSNKIKTVVVLVQENRSFDHMLGWMKTLNPDIDGVTGVETNHVDASNPTSPAVRFSDGAQYVDPDPGHSAQVIYEQVYGTPFVDATTTPMTPPGVPAPPMSGFAQEAEKEKPGMSTTVMSGIRPDAVPVYRELVKEFAVCDRWFASNPASTQPNRLFVHSATSHGLVSNDTKALVAGLPQRTIFDALYDEGHSFGIYYQYPPSTLLYRNLRQLKYVGNFHAFDLDFRRHCREGKLPSYVSATST
;
A
#
# COMPACT_ATOMS: atom_id res chain seq x y z
N MET A 1 7.05 -26.41 33.70
CA MET A 1 8.20 -25.55 33.37
C MET A 1 8.59 -25.81 31.93
N ALA A 2 8.30 -24.88 31.03
CA ALA A 2 8.78 -24.95 29.64
C ALA A 2 10.08 -24.15 29.58
N ALA A 3 11.16 -24.79 29.13
CA ALA A 3 12.48 -24.20 29.05
C ALA A 3 12.51 -23.10 27.98
N ALA A 4 13.07 -21.94 28.34
CA ALA A 4 13.38 -20.89 27.39
C ALA A 4 14.41 -21.42 26.39
N VAL A 5 14.05 -21.44 25.10
CA VAL A 5 15.03 -21.66 24.03
C VAL A 5 15.94 -20.44 23.97
N ALA A 6 17.24 -20.67 24.13
CA ALA A 6 18.27 -19.64 24.15
C ALA A 6 18.26 -18.80 22.86
N ARG A 7 18.27 -17.47 23.03
CA ARG A 7 18.47 -16.46 21.97
C ARG A 7 19.87 -16.63 21.38
N GLY A 8 19.95 -17.35 20.25
CA GLY A 8 21.18 -17.63 19.53
C GLY A 8 21.04 -17.42 18.03
N SER A 9 20.69 -16.20 17.61
CA SER A 9 21.03 -15.73 16.26
C SER A 9 21.77 -14.41 16.41
N SER A 10 22.96 -14.30 15.82
CA SER A 10 23.61 -12.99 15.66
C SER A 10 22.75 -12.21 14.68
N ASN A 11 21.74 -11.50 15.18
CA ASN A 11 20.84 -10.74 14.32
C ASN A 11 21.66 -9.62 13.66
N LYS A 12 22.00 -9.81 12.38
CA LYS A 12 22.80 -8.85 11.61
C LYS A 12 22.02 -7.55 11.37
N ILE A 13 20.68 -7.63 11.42
CA ILE A 13 19.79 -6.47 11.25
C ILE A 13 19.55 -5.84 12.62
N LYS A 14 20.04 -4.61 12.79
CA LYS A 14 19.87 -3.82 14.01
C LYS A 14 18.73 -2.81 13.92
N THR A 15 18.43 -2.37 12.70
CA THR A 15 17.42 -1.37 12.40
C THR A 15 16.58 -1.84 11.23
N VAL A 16 15.26 -1.81 11.39
CA VAL A 16 14.30 -1.98 10.29
C VAL A 16 13.70 -0.63 9.98
N VAL A 17 13.77 -0.20 8.72
CA VAL A 17 13.12 1.03 8.25
C VAL A 17 11.96 0.66 7.33
N VAL A 18 10.76 1.05 7.73
CA VAL A 18 9.54 0.89 6.95
C VAL A 18 9.18 2.25 6.35
N LEU A 19 9.43 2.41 5.06
CA LEU A 19 8.99 3.57 4.28
C LEU A 19 7.63 3.26 3.67
N VAL A 20 6.59 3.95 4.15
CA VAL A 20 5.23 3.78 3.65
C VAL A 20 4.95 4.88 2.63
N GLN A 21 4.62 4.47 1.41
CA GLN A 21 4.26 5.34 0.29
C GLN A 21 2.76 5.28 0.00
N GLU A 22 2.27 6.10 -0.93
CA GLU A 22 0.84 6.34 -1.12
C GLU A 22 0.36 6.09 -2.57
N ASN A 23 -0.88 5.61 -2.69
CA ASN A 23 -1.75 5.59 -3.87
C ASN A 23 -1.14 5.15 -5.20
N ARG A 24 -0.37 4.05 -5.21
CA ARG A 24 0.19 3.47 -6.43
C ARG A 24 0.11 1.94 -6.43
N SER A 25 -0.41 1.36 -7.50
CA SER A 25 -0.45 -0.10 -7.68
C SER A 25 0.91 -0.64 -8.13
N PHE A 26 1.10 -1.96 -8.02
CA PHE A 26 2.34 -2.62 -8.44
C PHE A 26 2.61 -2.39 -9.93
N ASP A 27 1.65 -2.70 -10.82
CA ASP A 27 1.84 -2.55 -12.26
C ASP A 27 2.08 -1.10 -12.68
N HIS A 28 1.48 -0.16 -11.95
CA HIS A 28 1.68 1.26 -12.23
C HIS A 28 3.11 1.72 -11.92
N MET A 29 3.75 1.24 -10.86
CA MET A 29 5.12 1.67 -10.49
C MET A 29 6.22 0.76 -11.02
N LEU A 30 6.00 -0.56 -10.95
CA LEU A 30 7.01 -1.58 -11.15
C LEU A 30 6.66 -2.57 -12.26
N GLY A 31 5.46 -2.52 -12.85
CA GLY A 31 5.04 -3.46 -13.89
C GLY A 31 6.03 -3.52 -15.05
N TRP A 32 6.45 -2.36 -15.56
CA TRP A 32 7.42 -2.27 -16.66
C TRP A 32 8.86 -2.60 -16.26
N MET A 33 9.17 -2.76 -14.97
CA MET A 33 10.49 -3.21 -14.52
C MET A 33 10.77 -4.66 -14.93
N LYS A 34 9.75 -5.42 -15.36
CA LYS A 34 9.92 -6.74 -16.00
C LYS A 34 10.88 -6.70 -17.19
N THR A 35 10.97 -5.57 -17.89
CA THR A 35 11.94 -5.36 -18.99
C THR A 35 13.40 -5.35 -18.51
N LEU A 36 13.63 -5.07 -17.23
CA LEU A 36 14.96 -5.06 -16.59
C LEU A 36 15.24 -6.35 -15.82
N ASN A 37 14.21 -6.91 -15.19
CA ASN A 37 14.28 -8.17 -14.47
C ASN A 37 13.08 -9.06 -14.88
N PRO A 38 13.28 -10.03 -15.79
CA PRO A 38 12.20 -10.88 -16.31
C PRO A 38 11.47 -11.72 -15.25
N ASP A 39 12.09 -11.97 -14.09
CA ASP A 39 11.51 -12.76 -13.00
C ASP A 39 10.37 -12.02 -12.28
N ILE A 40 10.26 -10.70 -12.46
CA ILE A 40 9.17 -9.90 -11.89
C ILE A 40 7.83 -10.29 -12.52
N ASP A 41 6.83 -10.56 -11.69
CA ASP A 41 5.41 -10.68 -12.06
C ASP A 41 4.81 -9.32 -12.43
N GLY A 42 5.26 -8.76 -13.55
CA GLY A 42 4.83 -7.46 -14.08
C GLY A 42 4.23 -7.55 -15.50
N VAL A 43 3.97 -6.40 -16.10
CA VAL A 43 3.27 -6.30 -17.38
C VAL A 43 4.16 -6.65 -18.58
N THR A 44 3.52 -7.20 -19.61
CA THR A 44 4.13 -7.53 -20.90
C THR A 44 3.72 -6.55 -21.99
N GLY A 45 2.77 -5.69 -21.68
CA GLY A 45 2.14 -4.75 -22.59
C GLY A 45 1.01 -5.36 -23.39
N VAL A 46 0.64 -6.64 -23.26
CA VAL A 46 -0.53 -7.20 -23.96
C VAL A 46 -1.81 -7.13 -23.13
N GLU A 47 -1.69 -6.76 -21.85
CA GLU A 47 -2.78 -6.59 -20.91
C GLU A 47 -3.75 -5.53 -21.42
N THR A 48 -5.04 -5.83 -21.35
CA THR A 48 -6.09 -4.98 -21.93
C THR A 48 -7.32 -5.02 -21.03
N ASN A 49 -8.01 -3.89 -20.91
CA ASN A 49 -9.36 -3.81 -20.35
C ASN A 49 -10.28 -3.14 -21.36
N HIS A 50 -11.53 -3.56 -21.38
CA HIS A 50 -12.56 -2.93 -22.19
C HIS A 50 -13.20 -1.78 -21.41
N VAL A 51 -13.59 -0.70 -22.09
CA VAL A 51 -14.33 0.41 -21.46
C VAL A 51 -15.73 0.00 -21.00
N ASP A 52 -16.23 -1.12 -21.52
CA ASP A 52 -17.36 -1.87 -20.98
C ASP A 52 -16.94 -3.35 -20.86
N ALA A 53 -16.72 -3.80 -19.63
CA ALA A 53 -16.23 -5.14 -19.31
C ALA A 53 -17.24 -6.25 -19.67
N SER A 54 -18.53 -5.90 -19.82
CA SER A 54 -19.58 -6.83 -20.24
C SER A 54 -19.68 -6.98 -21.76
N ASN A 55 -19.08 -6.04 -22.51
CA ASN A 55 -19.13 -6.00 -23.96
C ASN A 55 -17.72 -6.16 -24.57
N PRO A 56 -17.36 -7.37 -25.05
CA PRO A 56 -16.05 -7.62 -25.66
C PRO A 56 -15.82 -6.88 -26.99
N THR A 57 -16.87 -6.26 -27.56
CA THR A 57 -16.74 -5.41 -28.76
C THR A 57 -16.58 -3.93 -28.43
N SER A 58 -16.69 -3.55 -27.16
CA SER A 58 -16.44 -2.18 -26.74
C SER A 58 -14.96 -1.81 -26.92
N PRO A 59 -14.63 -0.51 -27.02
CA PRO A 59 -13.24 -0.07 -27.12
C PRO A 59 -12.34 -0.74 -26.06
N ALA A 60 -11.22 -1.30 -26.51
CA ALA A 60 -10.20 -1.89 -25.66
C ALA A 60 -9.10 -0.85 -25.38
N VAL A 61 -8.69 -0.77 -24.12
CA VAL A 61 -7.59 0.06 -23.64
C VAL A 61 -6.45 -0.87 -23.23
N ARG A 62 -5.36 -0.80 -23.99
CA ARG A 62 -4.14 -1.58 -23.75
C ARG A 62 -3.29 -0.91 -22.68
N PHE A 63 -2.71 -1.71 -21.79
CA PHE A 63 -1.81 -1.20 -20.77
C PHE A 63 -0.54 -0.61 -21.42
N SER A 64 -0.21 0.62 -21.08
CA SER A 64 0.87 1.41 -21.69
C SER A 64 1.92 1.86 -20.66
N ASP A 65 3.00 2.48 -21.12
CA ASP A 65 4.12 3.01 -20.30
C ASP A 65 4.13 4.56 -20.21
N GLY A 66 2.97 5.17 -20.46
CA GLY A 66 2.76 6.61 -20.58
C GLY A 66 2.44 7.34 -19.27
N ALA A 67 2.41 6.65 -18.13
CA ALA A 67 2.06 7.26 -16.84
C ALA A 67 2.99 8.43 -16.50
N GLN A 68 2.42 9.48 -15.93
CA GLN A 68 3.16 10.68 -15.54
C GLN A 68 3.27 10.75 -14.01
N TYR A 69 4.17 11.59 -13.50
CA TYR A 69 4.32 11.73 -12.04
C TYR A 69 3.05 12.25 -11.34
N VAL A 70 2.27 13.07 -12.06
CA VAL A 70 1.01 13.64 -11.57
C VAL A 70 -0.12 13.09 -12.41
N ASP A 71 -0.68 11.99 -11.93
CA ASP A 71 -1.86 11.35 -12.49
C ASP A 71 -3.08 11.60 -11.59
N PRO A 72 -4.31 11.59 -12.15
CA PRO A 72 -5.55 11.61 -11.38
C PRO A 72 -5.55 10.53 -10.29
N ASP A 73 -6.28 10.80 -9.20
CA ASP A 73 -6.53 9.86 -8.11
C ASP A 73 -7.81 9.07 -8.44
N PRO A 74 -7.71 7.86 -9.04
CA PRO A 74 -8.89 7.07 -9.34
C PRO A 74 -9.59 6.62 -8.07
N GLY A 75 -10.85 6.22 -8.22
CA GLY A 75 -11.64 5.72 -7.09
C GLY A 75 -10.94 4.53 -6.41
N HIS A 76 -10.91 4.56 -5.08
CA HIS A 76 -10.24 3.56 -4.23
C HIS A 76 -11.09 3.24 -2.99
N SER A 77 -12.42 3.30 -3.15
CA SER A 77 -13.37 2.75 -2.19
C SER A 77 -13.51 1.24 -2.39
N ALA A 78 -14.01 0.51 -1.39
CA ALA A 78 -14.23 -0.93 -1.51
C ALA A 78 -15.17 -1.28 -2.69
N GLN A 79 -16.18 -0.45 -2.92
CA GLN A 79 -17.16 -0.62 -4.00
C GLN A 79 -16.53 -0.42 -5.37
N VAL A 80 -15.70 0.61 -5.51
CA VAL A 80 -14.95 0.89 -6.73
C VAL A 80 -13.94 -0.22 -7.02
N ILE A 81 -13.17 -0.64 -6.01
CA ILE A 81 -12.20 -1.73 -6.15
C ILE A 81 -12.90 -3.02 -6.58
N TYR A 82 -14.09 -3.30 -6.04
CA TYR A 82 -14.88 -4.45 -6.48
C TYR A 82 -15.20 -4.38 -7.98
N GLU A 83 -15.65 -3.23 -8.47
CA GLU A 83 -15.93 -3.05 -9.90
C GLU A 83 -14.67 -3.19 -10.75
N GLN A 84 -13.55 -2.58 -10.35
CA GLN A 84 -12.27 -2.70 -11.05
C GLN A 84 -11.82 -4.17 -11.17
N VAL A 85 -11.97 -4.94 -10.10
CA VAL A 85 -11.56 -6.35 -10.02
C VAL A 85 -12.48 -7.28 -10.80
N TYR A 86 -13.80 -7.08 -10.77
CA TYR A 86 -14.79 -8.00 -11.34
C TYR A 86 -15.47 -7.50 -12.63
N GLY A 87 -15.23 -6.27 -13.05
CA GLY A 87 -15.92 -5.64 -14.18
C GLY A 87 -17.42 -5.38 -13.94
N THR A 88 -17.90 -5.60 -12.71
CA THR A 88 -19.31 -5.55 -12.35
C THR A 88 -19.53 -4.49 -11.26
N PRO A 89 -20.45 -3.53 -11.44
CA PRO A 89 -20.73 -2.54 -10.42
C PRO A 89 -21.16 -3.18 -9.11
N PHE A 90 -20.61 -2.70 -7.99
CA PHE A 90 -21.04 -3.15 -6.67
C PHE A 90 -22.46 -2.62 -6.37
N VAL A 91 -23.35 -3.50 -5.94
CA VAL A 91 -24.73 -3.14 -5.55
C VAL A 91 -24.88 -3.26 -4.03
N ASP A 92 -24.73 -4.48 -3.52
CA ASP A 92 -24.77 -4.80 -2.10
C ASP A 92 -24.06 -6.14 -1.84
N ALA A 93 -23.82 -6.49 -0.58
CA ALA A 93 -23.07 -7.70 -0.22
C ALA A 93 -23.82 -9.02 -0.51
N THR A 94 -25.14 -8.97 -0.73
CA THR A 94 -25.96 -10.13 -1.09
C THR A 94 -25.91 -10.37 -2.61
N THR A 95 -26.06 -9.30 -3.39
CA THR A 95 -26.07 -9.33 -4.86
C THR A 95 -24.66 -9.47 -5.45
N THR A 96 -23.69 -8.76 -4.86
CA THR A 96 -22.29 -8.70 -5.27
C THR A 96 -21.37 -9.01 -4.08
N PRO A 97 -21.34 -10.27 -3.61
CA PRO A 97 -20.49 -10.65 -2.49
C PRO A 97 -19.01 -10.45 -2.86
N MET A 98 -18.19 -9.98 -1.91
CA MET A 98 -16.77 -9.68 -2.13
C MET A 98 -15.96 -10.84 -2.73
N THR A 99 -16.41 -12.07 -2.47
CA THR A 99 -15.94 -13.30 -3.11
C THR A 99 -17.10 -13.94 -3.87
N PRO A 100 -17.31 -13.60 -5.15
CA PRO A 100 -18.39 -14.15 -5.95
C PRO A 100 -18.29 -15.67 -6.06
N PRO A 101 -19.39 -16.41 -5.79
CA PRO A 101 -19.39 -17.86 -5.93
C PRO A 101 -19.19 -18.26 -7.40
N GLY A 102 -18.38 -19.28 -7.64
CA GLY A 102 -18.13 -19.78 -9.00
C GLY A 102 -17.13 -18.96 -9.82
N VAL A 103 -16.49 -17.93 -9.23
CA VAL A 103 -15.39 -17.18 -9.86
C VAL A 103 -14.06 -17.70 -9.30
N PRO A 104 -13.33 -18.58 -10.02
CA PRO A 104 -12.13 -19.22 -9.50
C PRO A 104 -10.94 -18.25 -9.36
N ALA A 105 -10.90 -17.22 -10.19
CA ALA A 105 -9.93 -16.14 -10.12
C ALA A 105 -10.60 -14.82 -10.56
N PRO A 106 -10.33 -13.69 -9.90
CA PRO A 106 -10.88 -12.42 -10.31
C PRO A 106 -10.40 -12.03 -11.72
N PRO A 107 -11.29 -11.52 -12.60
CA PRO A 107 -10.97 -11.29 -14.01
C PRO A 107 -10.11 -10.05 -14.26
N MET A 108 -10.03 -9.10 -13.31
CA MET A 108 -9.25 -7.87 -13.42
C MET A 108 -9.65 -7.04 -14.66
N SER A 109 -10.93 -7.00 -14.99
CA SER A 109 -11.46 -6.52 -16.27
C SER A 109 -12.11 -5.13 -16.23
N GLY A 110 -12.27 -4.55 -15.02
CA GLY A 110 -13.09 -3.35 -14.81
C GLY A 110 -12.33 -2.04 -14.66
N PHE A 111 -11.00 -2.02 -14.73
CA PHE A 111 -10.21 -0.81 -14.48
C PHE A 111 -10.52 0.30 -15.49
N ALA A 112 -10.58 -0.04 -16.78
CA ALA A 112 -10.91 0.94 -17.81
C ALA A 112 -12.38 1.40 -17.71
N GLN A 113 -13.30 0.47 -17.46
CA GLN A 113 -14.73 0.77 -17.29
C GLN A 113 -14.99 1.74 -16.14
N GLU A 114 -14.40 1.47 -14.97
CA GLU A 114 -14.61 2.31 -13.79
C GLU A 114 -13.98 3.69 -13.97
N ALA A 115 -12.77 3.76 -14.54
CA ALA A 115 -12.11 5.02 -14.85
C ALA A 115 -12.94 5.90 -15.80
N GLU A 116 -13.55 5.33 -16.85
CA GLU A 116 -14.40 6.08 -17.79
C GLU A 116 -15.67 6.64 -17.12
N LYS A 117 -16.19 5.97 -16.08
CA LYS A 117 -17.33 6.47 -15.30
C LYS A 117 -16.95 7.66 -14.43
N GLU A 118 -15.79 7.61 -13.79
CA GLU A 118 -15.26 8.69 -12.97
C GLU A 118 -14.96 9.93 -13.81
N LYS A 119 -14.28 9.75 -14.95
CA LYS A 119 -14.02 10.83 -15.89
C LYS A 119 -13.76 10.27 -17.30
N PRO A 120 -14.50 10.76 -18.32
CA PRO A 120 -14.24 10.36 -19.71
C PRO A 120 -12.76 10.56 -20.11
N GLY A 121 -12.16 9.50 -20.64
CA GLY A 121 -10.75 9.43 -21.06
C GLY A 121 -9.75 9.03 -19.96
N MET A 122 -10.18 8.94 -18.69
CA MET A 122 -9.29 8.56 -17.57
C MET A 122 -8.79 7.12 -17.69
N SER A 123 -9.47 6.25 -18.45
CA SER A 123 -8.99 4.88 -18.69
C SER A 123 -7.58 4.82 -19.27
N THR A 124 -7.20 5.79 -20.10
CA THR A 124 -5.85 5.87 -20.67
C THR A 124 -4.78 6.11 -19.61
N THR A 125 -5.11 6.84 -18.55
CA THR A 125 -4.21 7.09 -17.43
C THR A 125 -4.17 5.91 -16.46
N VAL A 126 -5.33 5.35 -16.11
CA VAL A 126 -5.42 4.20 -15.21
C VAL A 126 -4.76 2.96 -15.82
N MET A 127 -4.90 2.75 -17.13
CA MET A 127 -4.25 1.68 -17.89
C MET A 127 -2.84 2.09 -18.36
N SER A 128 -2.09 2.77 -17.51
CA SER A 128 -0.72 3.17 -17.78
C SER A 128 0.17 2.98 -16.56
N GLY A 129 1.37 2.48 -16.80
CA GLY A 129 2.43 2.36 -15.80
C GLY A 129 3.62 3.24 -16.13
N ILE A 130 4.50 3.43 -15.15
CA ILE A 130 5.68 4.27 -15.29
C ILE A 130 6.82 3.46 -15.92
N ARG A 131 7.43 3.98 -16.98
CA ARG A 131 8.63 3.38 -17.56
C ARG A 131 9.82 3.41 -16.58
N PRO A 132 10.71 2.42 -16.58
CA PRO A 132 11.82 2.36 -15.62
C PRO A 132 12.71 3.62 -15.57
N ASP A 133 12.99 4.23 -16.72
CA ASP A 133 13.85 5.41 -16.80
C ASP A 133 13.21 6.68 -16.23
N ALA A 134 11.88 6.70 -16.03
CA ALA A 134 11.20 7.79 -15.34
C ALA A 134 11.30 7.65 -13.81
N VAL A 135 11.71 6.50 -13.27
CA VAL A 135 11.88 6.32 -11.82
C VAL A 135 13.24 5.70 -11.53
N PRO A 136 14.35 6.44 -11.76
CA PRO A 136 15.70 5.89 -11.72
C PRO A 136 16.06 5.30 -10.35
N VAL A 137 15.56 5.87 -9.26
CA VAL A 137 15.78 5.31 -7.91
C VAL A 137 15.16 3.91 -7.80
N TYR A 138 13.92 3.72 -8.26
CA TYR A 138 13.26 2.42 -8.25
C TYR A 138 13.93 1.44 -9.19
N ARG A 139 14.34 1.89 -10.37
CA ARG A 139 15.10 1.09 -11.34
C ARG A 139 16.35 0.48 -10.70
N GLU A 140 17.14 1.26 -9.96
CA GLU A 140 18.31 0.73 -9.27
C GLU A 140 17.94 -0.19 -8.10
N LEU A 141 16.92 0.18 -7.31
CA LEU A 141 16.47 -0.67 -6.19
C LEU A 141 16.02 -2.05 -6.66
N VAL A 142 15.29 -2.12 -7.78
CA VAL A 142 14.82 -3.38 -8.36
C VAL A 142 15.96 -4.25 -8.88
N LYS A 143 17.06 -3.64 -9.36
CA LYS A 143 18.23 -4.38 -9.85
C LYS A 143 19.11 -4.94 -8.74
N GLU A 144 19.23 -4.20 -7.64
CA GLU A 144 20.20 -4.48 -6.59
C GLU A 144 19.59 -5.15 -5.35
N PHE A 145 18.26 -5.13 -5.21
CA PHE A 145 17.55 -5.64 -4.04
C PHE A 145 16.39 -6.56 -4.39
N ALA A 146 15.91 -7.29 -3.37
CA ALA A 146 14.75 -8.16 -3.50
C ALA A 146 13.46 -7.35 -3.71
N VAL A 147 12.62 -7.84 -4.62
CA VAL A 147 11.28 -7.32 -4.89
C VAL A 147 10.26 -8.37 -4.47
N CYS A 148 9.25 -7.97 -3.70
CA CYS A 148 8.07 -8.77 -3.44
C CYS A 148 6.99 -8.42 -4.46
N ASP A 149 6.86 -9.19 -5.53
CA ASP A 149 5.95 -8.95 -6.67
C ASP A 149 4.55 -9.58 -6.50
N ARG A 150 4.34 -10.29 -5.39
CA ARG A 150 3.02 -10.82 -4.98
C ARG A 150 2.62 -10.34 -3.59
N TRP A 151 2.85 -9.07 -3.32
CA TRP A 151 2.49 -8.39 -2.07
C TRP A 151 1.21 -7.59 -2.22
N PHE A 152 0.13 -8.05 -1.59
CA PHE A 152 -1.20 -7.45 -1.73
C PHE A 152 -1.61 -6.63 -0.49
N ALA A 153 -2.50 -5.66 -0.70
CA ALA A 153 -3.16 -4.95 0.39
C ALA A 153 -3.94 -5.93 1.29
N SER A 154 -3.98 -5.68 2.59
CA SER A 154 -4.65 -6.59 3.55
C SER A 154 -6.18 -6.53 3.45
N ASN A 155 -6.74 -5.44 2.94
CA ASN A 155 -8.17 -5.26 2.74
C ASN A 155 -8.43 -4.44 1.46
N PRO A 156 -9.39 -4.82 0.59
CA PRO A 156 -9.85 -3.98 -0.51
C PRO A 156 -10.64 -2.77 0.02
N ALA A 157 -9.91 -1.79 0.55
CA ALA A 157 -10.46 -0.64 1.24
C ALA A 157 -9.57 0.60 1.03
N SER A 158 -10.09 1.75 1.44
CA SER A 158 -9.40 3.04 1.35
C SER A 158 -8.12 3.10 2.19
N THR A 159 -7.41 4.22 2.08
CA THR A 159 -6.07 4.45 2.65
C THR A 159 -5.96 4.13 4.14
N GLN A 160 -6.89 4.60 4.98
CA GLN A 160 -6.74 4.46 6.44
C GLN A 160 -6.85 3.01 6.92
N PRO A 161 -7.85 2.21 6.49
CA PRO A 161 -7.87 0.78 6.77
C PRO A 161 -6.54 0.06 6.49
N ASN A 162 -5.92 0.28 5.32
CA ASN A 162 -4.67 -0.37 4.97
C ASN A 162 -3.48 0.15 5.77
N ARG A 163 -3.39 1.45 6.06
CA ARG A 163 -2.38 2.01 6.98
C ARG A 163 -2.48 1.40 8.38
N LEU A 164 -3.68 1.03 8.83
CA LEU A 164 -3.83 0.37 10.11
C LEU A 164 -3.25 -1.05 10.11
N PHE A 165 -3.36 -1.79 9.01
CA PHE A 165 -2.75 -3.12 8.92
C PHE A 165 -1.22 -3.07 9.05
N VAL A 166 -0.56 -2.05 8.51
CA VAL A 166 0.91 -1.90 8.56
C VAL A 166 1.46 -2.00 9.99
N HIS A 167 0.76 -1.42 10.96
CA HIS A 167 1.28 -1.33 12.33
C HIS A 167 0.47 -2.13 13.38
N SER A 168 -0.72 -2.63 13.04
CA SER A 168 -1.53 -3.41 13.98
C SER A 168 -2.07 -4.74 13.43
N ALA A 169 -1.74 -5.11 12.19
CA ALA A 169 -2.24 -6.34 11.55
C ALA A 169 -3.79 -6.47 11.52
N THR A 170 -4.50 -5.36 11.71
CA THR A 170 -5.96 -5.27 11.65
C THR A 170 -6.38 -3.81 11.40
N SER A 171 -7.51 -3.60 10.72
CA SER A 171 -8.18 -2.30 10.61
C SER A 171 -9.24 -2.06 11.70
N HIS A 172 -9.39 -2.99 12.65
CA HIS A 172 -10.47 -2.98 13.65
C HIS A 172 -11.88 -2.95 13.03
N GLY A 173 -12.04 -3.64 11.90
CA GLY A 173 -13.31 -3.74 11.17
C GLY A 173 -13.60 -2.54 10.26
N LEU A 174 -12.72 -1.53 10.19
CA LEU A 174 -12.88 -0.43 9.25
C LEU A 174 -12.65 -0.88 7.81
N VAL A 175 -13.59 -0.51 6.94
CA VAL A 175 -13.54 -0.70 5.47
C VAL A 175 -13.52 0.63 4.71
N SER A 176 -13.68 1.75 5.41
CA SER A 176 -13.66 3.11 4.87
C SER A 176 -13.04 4.08 5.87
N ASN A 177 -12.84 5.34 5.46
CA ASN A 177 -12.31 6.40 6.31
C ASN A 177 -13.41 6.96 7.23
N ASP A 178 -13.77 6.25 8.32
CA ASP A 178 -14.70 6.74 9.34
C ASP A 178 -14.02 7.78 10.25
N THR A 179 -14.23 9.07 9.96
CA THR A 179 -13.63 10.18 10.71
C THR A 179 -13.92 10.12 12.21
N LYS A 180 -15.14 9.72 12.63
CA LYS A 180 -15.49 9.69 14.06
C LYS A 180 -14.70 8.61 14.79
N ALA A 181 -14.63 7.41 14.21
CA ALA A 181 -13.84 6.32 14.77
C ALA A 181 -12.34 6.65 14.82
N LEU A 182 -11.80 7.24 13.74
CA LEU A 182 -10.40 7.62 13.65
C LEU A 182 -10.02 8.72 14.67
N VAL A 183 -10.88 9.71 14.86
CA VAL A 183 -10.68 10.76 15.87
C VAL A 183 -10.75 10.20 17.29
N ALA A 184 -11.74 9.33 17.58
CA ALA A 184 -11.87 8.68 18.89
C ALA A 184 -10.61 7.89 19.29
N GLY A 185 -9.90 7.38 18.30
CA GLY A 185 -8.66 6.63 18.47
C GLY A 185 -8.94 5.14 18.61
N LEU A 186 -8.35 4.37 17.70
CA LEU A 186 -8.60 2.94 17.59
C LEU A 186 -7.84 2.17 18.69
N PRO A 187 -8.45 1.14 19.29
CA PRO A 187 -7.96 0.53 20.52
C PRO A 187 -6.93 -0.58 20.28
N GLN A 188 -6.73 -1.04 19.05
CA GLN A 188 -5.88 -2.20 18.79
C GLN A 188 -4.42 -1.97 19.20
N ARG A 189 -3.80 -3.06 19.66
CA ARG A 189 -2.37 -3.12 19.96
C ARG A 189 -1.57 -2.94 18.67
N THR A 190 -0.45 -2.23 18.77
CA THR A 190 0.45 -1.97 17.65
C THR A 190 1.80 -2.67 17.82
N ILE A 191 2.58 -2.75 16.75
CA ILE A 191 3.99 -3.16 16.78
C ILE A 191 4.81 -2.27 17.73
N PHE A 192 4.47 -1.00 17.86
CA PHE A 192 5.14 -0.06 18.77
C PHE A 192 4.94 -0.45 20.24
N ASP A 193 3.76 -0.93 20.60
CA ASP A 193 3.49 -1.46 21.93
C ASP A 193 4.31 -2.73 22.19
N ALA A 194 4.42 -3.63 21.20
CA ALA A 194 5.25 -4.83 21.31
C ALA A 194 6.75 -4.50 21.45
N LEU A 195 7.25 -3.52 20.70
CA LEU A 195 8.64 -3.07 20.79
C LEU A 195 8.94 -2.45 22.15
N TYR A 196 8.02 -1.60 22.66
CA TYR A 196 8.16 -1.00 23.98
C TYR A 196 8.21 -2.06 25.09
N ASP A 197 7.29 -3.04 25.06
CA ASP A 197 7.21 -4.10 26.07
C ASP A 197 8.50 -4.96 26.11
N GLU A 198 9.15 -5.16 24.96
CA GLU A 198 10.41 -5.90 24.85
C GLU A 198 11.67 -5.03 25.02
N GLY A 199 11.51 -3.73 25.33
CA GLY A 199 12.63 -2.80 25.54
C GLY A 199 13.37 -2.40 24.25
N HIS A 200 12.73 -2.54 23.09
CA HIS A 200 13.26 -2.09 21.81
C HIS A 200 12.84 -0.65 21.49
N SER A 201 13.78 0.13 20.96
CA SER A 201 13.52 1.50 20.55
C SER A 201 12.77 1.56 19.22
N PHE A 202 11.87 2.53 19.07
CA PHE A 202 11.24 2.86 17.80
C PHE A 202 11.18 4.36 17.57
N GLY A 203 11.02 4.76 16.31
CA GLY A 203 10.82 6.15 15.93
C GLY A 203 9.84 6.28 14.77
N ILE A 204 8.96 7.27 14.87
CA ILE A 204 7.95 7.63 13.88
C ILE A 204 8.36 8.96 13.28
N TYR A 205 8.74 8.94 12.00
CA TYR A 205 9.21 10.09 11.25
C TYR A 205 8.16 10.50 10.23
N TYR A 206 7.73 11.76 10.29
CA TYR A 206 6.59 12.23 9.50
C TYR A 206 6.80 13.65 8.98
N GLN A 207 6.21 13.95 7.81
CA GLN A 207 6.09 15.31 7.26
C GLN A 207 4.75 15.96 7.63
N TYR A 208 3.67 15.17 7.63
CA TYR A 208 2.31 15.57 8.02
C TYR A 208 1.87 14.82 9.28
N PRO A 209 0.84 15.29 10.02
CA PRO A 209 0.37 14.63 11.23
C PRO A 209 0.25 13.11 11.04
N PRO A 210 1.00 12.31 11.81
CA PRO A 210 1.21 10.90 11.47
C PRO A 210 -0.06 10.11 11.70
N SER A 211 -0.41 9.25 10.74
CA SER A 211 -1.59 8.36 10.83
C SER A 211 -1.52 7.40 12.03
N THR A 212 -0.33 7.18 12.57
CA THR A 212 -0.12 6.40 13.79
C THR A 212 -0.77 7.03 15.02
N LEU A 213 -1.02 8.35 15.04
CA LEU A 213 -1.80 8.99 16.11
C LEU A 213 -3.30 8.63 16.09
N LEU A 214 -3.77 7.91 15.06
CA LEU A 214 -5.11 7.35 15.05
C LEU A 214 -5.23 6.12 15.96
N TYR A 215 -4.12 5.54 16.41
CA TYR A 215 -4.13 4.57 17.50
C TYR A 215 -4.20 5.30 18.84
N ARG A 216 -5.19 4.96 19.66
CA ARG A 216 -5.34 5.55 21.00
C ARG A 216 -4.09 5.33 21.86
N ASN A 217 -3.44 4.18 21.71
CA ASN A 217 -2.27 3.80 22.50
C ASN A 217 -1.07 4.70 22.23
N LEU A 218 -0.92 5.19 21.00
CA LEU A 218 0.20 6.06 20.61
C LEU A 218 0.06 7.52 21.07
N ARG A 219 -1.07 7.87 21.70
CA ARG A 219 -1.30 9.19 22.30
C ARG A 219 -0.80 9.28 23.75
N GLN A 220 -0.20 8.21 24.29
CA GLN A 220 0.30 8.17 25.66
C GLN A 220 1.63 8.93 25.80
N LEU A 221 1.83 9.59 26.95
CA LEU A 221 3.03 10.40 27.24
C LEU A 221 4.35 9.63 27.06
N LYS A 222 4.35 8.32 27.36
CA LYS A 222 5.52 7.45 27.21
C LYS A 222 6.07 7.35 25.78
N TYR A 223 5.27 7.70 24.76
CA TYR A 223 5.67 7.63 23.35
C TYR A 223 5.97 8.99 22.73
N VAL A 224 5.74 10.11 23.43
CA VAL A 224 5.90 11.46 22.87
C VAL A 224 7.32 11.70 22.32
N GLY A 225 8.34 11.14 22.97
CA GLY A 225 9.74 11.24 22.54
C GLY A 225 10.10 10.46 21.27
N ASN A 226 9.20 9.63 20.74
CA ASN A 226 9.44 8.77 19.57
C ASN A 226 8.90 9.39 18.27
N PHE A 227 8.34 10.60 18.32
CA PHE A 227 7.80 11.32 17.16
C PHE A 227 8.81 12.37 16.68
N HIS A 228 9.16 12.32 15.40
CA HIS A 228 10.25 13.10 14.82
C HIS A 228 9.87 13.70 13.47
N ALA A 229 10.42 14.88 13.15
CA ALA A 229 10.22 15.49 11.84
C ALA A 229 11.04 14.74 10.78
N PHE A 230 10.41 14.32 9.68
CA PHE A 230 11.09 13.53 8.66
C PHE A 230 12.26 14.29 8.01
N ASP A 231 12.04 15.54 7.56
CA ASP A 231 13.05 16.25 6.75
C ASP A 231 14.35 16.58 7.52
N LEU A 232 14.23 16.80 8.83
CA LEU A 232 15.34 17.20 9.70
C LEU A 232 15.92 16.02 10.49
N ASP A 233 15.07 15.35 11.26
CA ASP A 233 15.53 14.38 12.24
C ASP A 233 15.91 13.06 11.60
N PHE A 234 15.17 12.60 10.57
CA PHE A 234 15.49 11.34 9.91
C PHE A 234 16.88 11.39 9.28
N ARG A 235 17.16 12.43 8.49
CA ARG A 235 18.47 12.62 7.83
C ARG A 235 19.60 12.74 8.85
N ARG A 236 19.38 13.48 9.95
CA ARG A 236 20.35 13.62 11.03
C ARG A 236 20.62 12.29 11.73
N HIS A 237 19.57 11.56 12.12
CA HIS A 237 19.70 10.28 12.80
C HIS A 237 20.32 9.19 11.92
N CYS A 238 20.04 9.20 10.60
CA CYS A 238 20.75 8.37 9.63
C CYS A 238 22.26 8.67 9.62
N ARG A 239 22.63 9.95 9.48
CA ARG A 239 24.04 10.38 9.41
C ARG A 239 24.82 10.05 10.68
N GLU A 240 24.18 10.19 11.84
CA GLU A 240 24.80 9.95 13.14
C GLU A 240 24.75 8.48 13.58
N GLY A 241 24.12 7.60 12.81
CA GLY A 241 23.92 6.19 13.20
C GLY A 241 23.02 6.02 14.43
N LYS A 242 22.07 6.95 14.63
CA LYS A 242 21.17 7.02 15.79
C LYS A 242 19.74 6.56 15.49
N LEU A 243 19.51 5.91 14.35
CA LEU A 243 18.20 5.35 14.09
C LEU A 243 17.83 4.31 15.17
N PRO A 244 16.57 4.29 15.63
CA PRO A 244 16.09 3.29 16.56
C PRO A 244 16.03 1.89 15.91
N SER A 245 15.67 0.87 16.70
CA SER A 245 15.59 -0.52 16.22
C SER A 245 14.50 -0.69 15.16
N TYR A 246 13.43 0.10 15.24
CA TYR A 246 12.35 0.14 14.25
C TYR A 246 12.01 1.58 13.88
N VAL A 247 11.96 1.87 12.59
CA VAL A 247 11.62 3.19 12.05
C VAL A 247 10.39 3.08 11.17
N SER A 248 9.36 3.85 11.49
CA SER A 248 8.23 4.10 10.60
C SER A 248 8.42 5.46 9.96
N ALA A 249 8.59 5.51 8.65
CA ALA A 249 8.76 6.73 7.89
C ALA A 249 7.60 6.89 6.90
N THR A 250 6.94 8.04 6.93
CA THR A 250 5.92 8.43 5.95
C THR A 250 6.38 9.71 5.26
N SER A 251 6.65 9.62 3.97
CA SER A 251 6.86 10.77 3.08
C SER A 251 5.77 10.74 2.01
N THR A 252 5.09 11.85 1.83
CA THR A 252 4.15 12.06 0.72
C THR A 252 4.86 12.78 -0.41
#